data_AF-A0A4R6KL19-F1
#
_entry.id   AF-A0A4R6KL19-F1
#
_cell.length_a   1.000
_cell.length_b   1.000
_cell.length_c   1.000
_cell.angle_alpha   90.00
_cell.angle_beta   90.00
_cell.angle_gamma   90.00
#
_symmetry.space_group_name_H-M   'P 1'
#
loop_
_entity.id
_entity.type
_entity.pdbx_description
1 polymer ?
#
loop_
_entity_poly.entity_id
_entity_poly.type
_entity_poly.pdbx_seq_one_letter_code
_entity_poly.pdbx_strand_id
1 'polypeptide(L)'
;MSSDVFQPLAGLEGVGSAARAARDAVDVLLRDRGLRRVSADVTAEALLRGAHASALLAGSPATLDQVRRGSADPMAMGAVRMTGELMSLAPQADTAPIQVWTRLHQLAAAELGPADQLGHLRTSREPLPDDIPGLPAAPPADIMWERLSGLARALTQPTTAPGLVVAAVVHAELAVLRPFPTANGLVARAAERVLLVARGIDPVAVTVPEAGHWELSASYVRGLTDYAEQGVTGVQSWLLRSCEVLALAAERSPLNNSAPEGK
;
A
#
# COMPACT_ATOMS: atom_id res chain seq x y z
N MET A 1 24.47 -1.12 -17.27
CA MET A 1 23.94 -1.48 -15.94
C MET A 1 23.01 -0.36 -15.52
N SER A 2 21.72 -0.63 -15.35
CA SER A 2 20.79 0.36 -14.79
C SER A 2 21.19 0.59 -13.33
N SER A 3 21.28 1.85 -12.89
CA SER A 3 21.55 2.17 -11.49
C SER A 3 20.39 1.72 -10.61
N ASP A 4 20.70 1.14 -9.45
CA ASP A 4 19.72 0.86 -8.40
C ASP A 4 19.21 2.18 -7.83
N VAL A 5 17.99 2.57 -8.19
CA VAL A 5 17.40 3.86 -7.80
C VAL A 5 16.87 3.86 -6.37
N PHE A 6 16.63 2.69 -5.77
CA PHE A 6 16.09 2.58 -4.42
C PHE A 6 17.19 2.58 -3.36
N GLN A 7 18.36 1.99 -3.64
CA GLN A 7 19.44 1.87 -2.65
C GLN A 7 19.89 3.21 -2.05
N PRO A 8 20.06 4.31 -2.81
CA PRO A 8 20.45 5.59 -2.24
C PRO A 8 19.45 6.12 -1.21
N LEU A 9 18.15 5.79 -1.34
CA LEU A 9 17.10 6.23 -0.43
C LEU A 9 17.26 5.61 0.97
N ALA A 10 17.81 4.40 1.06
CA ALA A 10 18.13 3.77 2.34
C ALA A 10 19.29 4.47 3.08
N GLY A 11 20.10 5.24 2.35
CA GLY A 11 21.20 6.04 2.89
C GLY A 11 20.80 7.44 3.38
N LEU A 12 19.54 7.85 3.18
CA LEU A 12 19.02 9.08 3.76
C LEU A 12 19.05 9.00 5.29
N GLU A 13 19.29 10.14 5.93
CA GLU A 13 19.46 10.21 7.38
C GLU A 13 18.27 9.55 8.11
N GLY A 14 18.57 8.62 9.02
CA GLY A 14 17.58 7.88 9.80
C GLY A 14 16.79 6.78 9.06
N VAL A 15 16.74 6.77 7.72
CA VAL A 15 15.90 5.82 6.97
C VAL A 15 16.37 4.38 7.15
N GLY A 16 17.67 4.11 7.00
CA GLY A 16 18.21 2.76 7.13
C GLY A 16 18.02 2.16 8.54
N SER A 17 18.15 2.97 9.59
CA SER A 17 17.93 2.54 10.97
C SER A 17 16.44 2.33 11.26
N ALA A 18 15.57 3.25 10.82
CA ALA A 18 14.12 3.12 10.98
C ALA A 18 13.58 1.88 10.23
N ALA A 19 14.04 1.64 9.00
CA ALA A 19 13.61 0.47 8.22
C ALA A 19 14.03 -0.85 8.88
N ARG A 20 15.23 -0.89 9.49
CA ARG A 20 15.67 -2.05 10.27
C ARG A 20 14.82 -2.26 11.52
N ALA A 21 14.55 -1.21 12.29
CA ALA A 21 13.72 -1.30 13.49
C ALA A 21 12.30 -1.77 13.15
N ALA A 22 11.71 -1.25 12.07
CA ALA A 22 10.40 -1.68 11.60
C ALA A 22 10.39 -3.16 11.14
N ARG A 23 11.45 -3.61 10.44
CA ARG A 23 11.66 -5.03 10.10
C ARG A 23 11.73 -5.89 11.36
N ASP A 24 12.49 -5.46 12.36
CA ASP A 24 12.67 -6.20 13.60
C ASP A 24 11.34 -6.35 14.36
N ALA A 25 10.47 -5.34 14.34
CA ALA A 25 9.12 -5.42 14.93
C ALA A 25 8.26 -6.52 14.26
N VAL A 26 8.30 -6.61 12.93
CA VAL A 26 7.62 -7.68 12.17
C VAL A 26 8.26 -9.04 12.45
N ASP A 27 9.59 -9.12 12.47
CA ASP A 27 10.30 -10.36 12.76
C ASP A 27 9.99 -10.89 14.17
N VAL A 28 9.89 -10.01 15.17
CA VAL A 28 9.48 -10.35 16.55
C VAL A 28 8.05 -10.89 16.54
N LEU A 29 7.11 -10.21 15.88
CA LEU A 29 5.74 -10.70 15.72
C LEU A 29 5.72 -12.12 15.12
N LEU A 30 6.43 -12.33 14.01
CA LEU A 30 6.47 -13.62 13.32
C LEU A 30 7.20 -14.71 14.12
N ARG A 31 8.25 -14.38 14.88
CA ARG A 31 8.99 -15.37 15.70
C ARG A 31 8.22 -15.74 16.96
N ASP A 32 7.82 -14.75 17.75
CA ASP A 32 7.24 -14.94 19.09
C ASP A 32 5.81 -15.45 19.03
N ARG A 33 5.04 -15.01 18.02
CA ARG A 33 3.64 -15.41 17.83
C ARG A 33 3.47 -16.57 16.86
N GLY A 34 4.57 -16.98 16.20
CA GLY A 34 4.72 -18.28 15.56
C GLY A 34 4.33 -18.31 14.09
N LEU A 35 5.26 -17.94 13.21
CA LEU A 35 5.17 -18.07 11.75
C LEU A 35 4.72 -19.48 11.33
N ARG A 36 5.16 -20.52 12.05
CA ARG A 36 4.80 -21.93 11.83
C ARG A 36 3.37 -22.30 12.28
N ARG A 37 2.67 -21.39 12.95
CA ARG A 37 1.33 -21.54 13.52
C ARG A 37 0.30 -20.57 12.92
N VAL A 38 0.71 -19.76 11.94
CA VAL A 38 -0.23 -18.87 11.23
C VAL A 38 -1.17 -19.73 10.41
N SER A 39 -2.45 -19.76 10.80
CA SER A 39 -3.49 -20.42 10.04
C SER A 39 -4.01 -19.51 8.93
N ALA A 40 -4.69 -20.11 7.95
CA ALA A 40 -5.40 -19.36 6.91
C ALA A 40 -6.42 -18.36 7.50
N ASP A 41 -7.05 -18.71 8.63
CA ASP A 41 -8.02 -17.83 9.30
C ASP A 41 -7.36 -16.55 9.86
N VAL A 42 -6.15 -16.65 10.41
CA VAL A 42 -5.41 -15.49 10.90
C VAL A 42 -5.02 -14.57 9.75
N THR A 43 -4.53 -15.12 8.64
CA THR A 43 -4.24 -14.34 7.43
C THR A 43 -5.52 -13.70 6.89
N ALA A 44 -6.63 -14.44 6.80
CA ALA A 44 -7.91 -13.91 6.34
C ALA A 44 -8.42 -12.75 7.22
N GLU A 45 -8.33 -12.88 8.54
CA GLU A 45 -8.67 -11.80 9.47
C GLU A 45 -7.76 -10.58 9.31
N ALA A 46 -6.44 -10.77 9.12
CA ALA A 46 -5.51 -9.67 8.87
C ALA A 46 -5.81 -8.93 7.56
N LEU A 47 -6.21 -9.67 6.53
CA LEU A 47 -6.63 -9.12 5.24
C LEU A 47 -7.95 -8.35 5.35
N LEU A 48 -8.95 -8.88 6.07
CA LEU A 48 -10.23 -8.21 6.31
C LEU A 48 -10.06 -6.91 7.12
N ARG A 49 -9.22 -6.92 8.16
CA ARG A 49 -8.86 -5.69 8.91
C ARG A 49 -8.17 -4.67 8.01
N GLY A 50 -7.27 -5.14 7.14
CA GLY A 50 -6.57 -4.29 6.17
C GLY A 50 -7.54 -3.66 5.17
N ALA A 51 -8.45 -4.46 4.60
CA ALA A 51 -9.49 -3.98 3.69
C ALA A 51 -10.37 -2.91 4.34
N HIS A 52 -10.83 -3.16 5.58
CA HIS A 52 -11.64 -2.21 6.34
C HIS A 52 -10.89 -0.90 6.60
N ALA A 53 -9.67 -0.96 7.14
CA ALA A 53 -8.88 0.25 7.42
C ALA A 53 -8.54 1.03 6.12
N SER A 54 -8.26 0.33 5.03
CA SER A 54 -8.03 0.94 3.71
C SER A 54 -9.28 1.67 3.20
N ALA A 55 -10.46 1.08 3.40
CA ALA A 55 -11.73 1.69 3.02
C ALA A 55 -12.07 2.91 3.88
N LEU A 56 -11.83 2.85 5.19
CA LEU A 56 -11.99 3.99 6.11
C LEU A 56 -11.12 5.19 5.66
N LEU A 57 -9.86 4.94 5.30
CA LEU A 57 -8.97 5.97 4.73
C LEU A 57 -9.47 6.57 3.42
N ALA A 58 -10.26 5.84 2.65
CA ALA A 58 -10.87 6.31 1.41
C ALA A 58 -12.26 6.93 1.62
N GLY A 59 -12.75 7.01 2.87
CA GLY A 59 -14.01 7.67 3.22
C GLY A 59 -15.23 6.75 3.32
N SER A 60 -15.04 5.43 3.24
CA SER A 60 -16.14 4.47 3.50
C SER A 60 -16.61 4.59 4.95
N PRO A 61 -17.94 4.60 5.22
CA PRO A 61 -18.49 4.56 6.57
C PRO A 61 -18.66 3.14 7.10
N ALA A 62 -18.24 2.11 6.37
CA ALA A 62 -18.48 0.72 6.74
C ALA A 62 -17.83 0.36 8.08
N THR A 63 -18.54 -0.47 8.84
CA THR A 63 -17.99 -1.14 10.02
C THR A 63 -17.27 -2.42 9.62
N LEU A 64 -16.33 -2.88 10.45
CA LEU A 64 -15.65 -4.16 10.23
C LEU A 64 -16.63 -5.35 10.15
N ASP A 65 -17.71 -5.27 10.91
CA ASP A 65 -18.77 -6.27 10.95
C ASP A 65 -19.59 -6.32 9.64
N GLN A 66 -19.88 -5.15 9.04
CA GLN A 66 -20.45 -5.11 7.69
C GLN A 66 -19.50 -5.68 6.63
N VAL A 67 -18.20 -5.40 6.74
CA VAL A 67 -17.16 -5.98 5.86
C VAL A 67 -17.14 -7.51 5.98
N ARG A 68 -17.13 -8.05 7.21
CA ARG A 68 -17.18 -9.51 7.47
C ARG A 68 -18.43 -10.18 6.91
N ARG A 69 -19.59 -9.50 6.95
CA ARG A 69 -20.85 -10.00 6.41
C ARG A 69 -21.01 -9.79 4.89
N GLY A 70 -20.08 -9.10 4.24
CA GLY A 70 -20.21 -8.74 2.82
C GLY A 70 -21.36 -7.78 2.54
N SER A 71 -21.75 -6.97 3.53
CA SER A 71 -22.85 -6.00 3.44
C SER A 71 -22.36 -4.55 3.55
N ALA A 72 -21.06 -4.32 3.29
CA ALA A 72 -20.45 -3.01 3.29
C ALA A 72 -20.71 -2.27 1.95
N ASP A 73 -20.35 -1.00 1.88
CA ASP A 73 -20.47 -0.22 0.65
C ASP A 73 -19.47 -0.68 -0.44
N PRO A 74 -19.69 -0.30 -1.71
CA PRO A 74 -18.86 -0.70 -2.84
C PRO A 74 -17.35 -0.49 -2.68
N MET A 75 -16.93 0.57 -1.98
CA MET A 75 -15.52 0.89 -1.78
C MET A 75 -14.86 -0.12 -0.83
N ALA A 76 -15.54 -0.42 0.29
CA ALA A 76 -15.09 -1.44 1.22
C ALA A 76 -15.08 -2.84 0.57
N MET A 77 -16.10 -3.17 -0.23
CA MET A 77 -16.13 -4.44 -0.96
C MET A 77 -15.02 -4.54 -2.02
N GLY A 78 -14.65 -3.43 -2.66
CA GLY A 78 -13.48 -3.34 -3.54
C GLY A 78 -12.17 -3.66 -2.79
N ALA A 79 -11.99 -3.09 -1.61
CA ALA A 79 -10.82 -3.38 -0.77
C ALA A 79 -10.75 -4.85 -0.33
N VAL A 80 -11.90 -5.48 -0.03
CA VAL A 80 -11.97 -6.93 0.26
C VAL A 80 -11.54 -7.76 -0.94
N ARG A 81 -12.04 -7.45 -2.15
CA ARG A 81 -11.64 -8.16 -3.38
C ARG A 81 -10.14 -8.07 -3.63
N MET A 82 -9.56 -6.88 -3.45
CA MET A 82 -8.12 -6.66 -3.62
C MET A 82 -7.28 -7.46 -2.64
N THR A 83 -7.62 -7.41 -1.35
CA THR A 83 -6.89 -8.13 -0.31
C THR A 83 -7.02 -9.64 -0.46
N GLY A 84 -8.17 -10.13 -0.98
CA GLY A 84 -8.38 -11.55 -1.30
C GLY A 84 -7.45 -12.11 -2.38
N GLU A 85 -6.97 -11.29 -3.33
CA GLU A 85 -6.02 -11.71 -4.37
C GLU A 85 -4.56 -11.39 -4.06
N LEU A 86 -4.29 -10.72 -2.94
CA LEU A 86 -2.98 -10.18 -2.59
C LEU A 86 -1.86 -11.23 -2.66
N MET A 87 -2.07 -12.40 -2.07
CA MET A 87 -1.08 -13.49 -2.04
C MET A 87 -0.78 -14.05 -3.43
N SER A 88 -1.76 -14.07 -4.34
CA SER A 88 -1.57 -14.51 -5.72
C SER A 88 -0.87 -13.48 -6.61
N LEU A 89 -0.96 -12.19 -6.24
CA LEU A 89 -0.35 -11.07 -6.96
C LEU A 89 1.11 -10.83 -6.53
N ALA A 90 1.46 -11.12 -5.28
CA ALA A 90 2.82 -10.91 -4.75
C ALA A 90 3.95 -11.48 -5.62
N PRO A 91 3.88 -12.72 -6.14
CA PRO A 91 4.93 -13.27 -7.01
C PRO A 91 5.16 -12.48 -8.31
N GLN A 92 4.18 -11.67 -8.74
CA GLN A 92 4.24 -10.91 -9.99
C GLN A 92 4.75 -9.48 -9.79
N ALA A 93 4.87 -9.00 -8.55
CA ALA A 93 5.19 -7.60 -8.25
C ALA A 93 6.53 -7.15 -8.85
N ASP A 94 7.51 -8.06 -8.91
CA ASP A 94 8.87 -7.77 -9.39
C ASP A 94 9.06 -8.09 -10.88
N THR A 95 8.07 -8.68 -11.55
CA THR A 95 8.18 -9.10 -12.96
C THR A 95 7.16 -8.40 -13.85
N ALA A 96 5.96 -8.15 -13.34
CA ALA A 96 4.87 -7.51 -14.06
C ALA A 96 4.12 -6.49 -13.18
N PRO A 97 4.80 -5.47 -12.61
CA PRO A 97 4.20 -4.52 -11.67
C PRO A 97 2.96 -3.80 -12.22
N ILE A 98 2.98 -3.41 -13.50
CA ILE A 98 1.81 -2.76 -14.14
C ILE A 98 0.60 -3.71 -14.18
N GLN A 99 0.80 -5.00 -14.44
CA GLN A 99 -0.28 -5.98 -14.44
C GLN A 99 -0.86 -6.16 -13.03
N VAL A 100 -0.02 -6.15 -12.01
CA VAL A 100 -0.45 -6.15 -10.60
C VAL A 100 -1.30 -4.92 -10.30
N TRP A 101 -0.84 -3.71 -10.62
CA TRP A 101 -1.58 -2.48 -10.30
C TRP A 101 -2.90 -2.36 -11.06
N THR A 102 -2.93 -2.74 -12.35
CA THR A 102 -4.15 -2.75 -13.15
C THR A 102 -5.14 -3.80 -12.65
N ARG A 103 -4.68 -4.98 -12.20
CA ARG A 103 -5.52 -5.98 -11.55
C ARG A 103 -6.08 -5.50 -10.21
N LEU A 104 -5.25 -4.87 -9.38
CA LEU A 104 -5.72 -4.25 -8.14
C LEU A 104 -6.82 -3.22 -8.41
N HIS A 105 -6.64 -2.35 -9.42
CA HIS A 105 -7.66 -1.39 -9.79
C HIS A 105 -8.95 -2.05 -10.30
N GLN A 106 -8.87 -3.11 -11.12
CA GLN A 106 -10.06 -3.87 -11.56
C GLN A 106 -10.88 -4.38 -10.38
N LEU A 107 -10.22 -4.88 -9.33
CA LEU A 107 -10.87 -5.38 -8.11
C LEU A 107 -11.45 -4.22 -7.27
N ALA A 108 -10.70 -3.13 -7.14
CA ALA A 108 -11.08 -1.95 -6.37
C ALA A 108 -12.32 -1.26 -6.95
N ALA A 109 -12.27 -0.98 -8.26
CA ALA A 109 -13.17 -0.07 -8.93
C ALA A 109 -14.38 -0.74 -9.58
N ALA A 110 -14.53 -2.07 -9.44
CA ALA A 110 -15.59 -2.87 -10.08
C ALA A 110 -17.01 -2.29 -9.91
N GLU A 111 -17.25 -1.57 -8.81
CA GLU A 111 -18.55 -0.94 -8.48
C GLU A 111 -18.43 0.57 -8.25
N LEU A 112 -17.28 1.17 -8.59
CA LEU A 112 -16.99 2.59 -8.38
C LEU A 112 -16.91 3.37 -9.70
N GLY A 113 -16.86 2.68 -10.84
CA GLY A 113 -16.75 3.32 -12.14
C GLY A 113 -17.23 2.43 -13.30
N PRO A 114 -17.18 2.97 -14.52
CA PRO A 114 -17.56 2.23 -15.73
C PRO A 114 -16.71 0.98 -15.95
N ALA A 115 -17.35 -0.11 -16.40
CA ALA A 115 -16.69 -1.41 -16.60
C ALA A 115 -15.55 -1.35 -17.63
N ASP A 116 -15.66 -0.48 -18.64
CA ASP A 116 -14.66 -0.25 -19.68
C ASP A 116 -13.46 0.59 -19.21
N GLN A 117 -13.48 1.11 -17.98
CA GLN A 117 -12.35 1.81 -17.36
C GLN A 117 -11.57 0.92 -16.37
N LEU A 118 -12.05 -0.30 -16.10
CA LEU A 118 -11.43 -1.19 -15.12
C LEU A 118 -10.04 -1.67 -15.56
N GLY A 119 -9.03 -1.12 -14.90
CA GLY A 119 -7.62 -1.45 -15.11
C GLY A 119 -6.97 -0.61 -16.19
N HIS A 120 -7.70 0.37 -16.73
CA HIS A 120 -7.19 1.30 -17.71
C HIS A 120 -6.46 2.44 -17.00
N LEU A 121 -5.18 2.61 -17.35
CA LEU A 121 -4.40 3.78 -16.97
C LEU A 121 -4.93 5.00 -17.71
N ARG A 122 -5.12 6.12 -17.01
CA ARG A 122 -5.71 7.34 -17.59
C ARG A 122 -4.84 7.91 -18.71
N THR A 123 -5.48 8.58 -19.65
CA THR A 123 -4.84 9.32 -20.73
C THR A 123 -5.04 10.82 -20.52
N SER A 124 -4.68 11.65 -21.50
CA SER A 124 -4.94 13.09 -21.48
C SER A 124 -6.39 13.47 -21.82
N ARG A 125 -7.25 12.48 -22.12
CA ARG A 125 -8.66 12.70 -22.49
C ARG A 125 -9.59 12.73 -21.28
N GLU A 126 -9.20 12.08 -20.20
CA GLU A 126 -9.94 12.00 -18.95
C GLU A 126 -9.61 13.20 -18.04
N PRO A 127 -10.55 13.65 -17.19
CA PRO A 127 -10.25 14.62 -16.15
C PRO A 127 -9.19 14.08 -15.18
N LEU A 128 -8.47 15.00 -14.52
CA LEU A 128 -7.53 14.61 -13.47
C LEU A 128 -8.31 14.01 -12.28
N PRO A 129 -7.88 12.85 -11.76
CA PRO A 129 -8.51 12.24 -10.59
C PRO A 129 -8.22 13.03 -9.31
N ASP A 130 -9.26 13.16 -8.47
CA ASP A 130 -9.25 13.82 -7.17
C ASP A 130 -9.83 12.91 -6.07
N ASP A 131 -9.60 11.60 -6.21
CA ASP A 131 -10.14 10.55 -5.34
C ASP A 131 -9.33 10.33 -4.04
N ILE A 132 -8.35 11.20 -3.78
CA ILE A 132 -7.60 11.26 -2.53
C ILE A 132 -7.65 12.73 -2.03
N PRO A 133 -8.70 13.10 -1.27
CA PRO A 133 -8.94 14.48 -0.89
C PRO A 133 -7.78 15.12 -0.13
N GLY A 134 -7.47 16.38 -0.47
CA GLY A 134 -6.46 17.20 0.20
C GLY A 134 -5.04 17.09 -0.37
N LEU A 135 -4.80 16.22 -1.36
CA LEU A 135 -3.55 16.23 -2.11
C LEU A 135 -3.52 17.35 -3.16
N PRO A 136 -2.33 17.81 -3.57
CA PRO A 136 -2.17 18.65 -4.75
C PRO A 136 -2.76 17.97 -5.99
N ALA A 137 -3.09 18.73 -7.03
CA ALA A 137 -3.63 18.18 -8.28
C ALA A 137 -2.73 17.09 -8.88
N ALA A 138 -3.35 16.07 -9.50
CA ALA A 138 -2.58 14.96 -10.08
C ALA A 138 -1.73 15.49 -11.24
N PRO A 139 -0.52 14.96 -11.48
CA PRO A 139 0.27 15.39 -12.61
C PRO A 139 -0.45 15.07 -13.94
N PRO A 140 -0.21 15.84 -15.01
CA PRO A 140 -0.65 15.50 -16.36
C PRO A 140 -0.29 14.07 -16.78
N ALA A 141 -1.05 13.52 -17.74
CA ALA A 141 -0.96 12.11 -18.10
C ALA A 141 0.43 11.71 -18.62
N ASP A 142 1.09 12.55 -19.41
CA ASP A 142 2.45 12.34 -19.90
C ASP A 142 3.47 12.18 -18.77
N ILE A 143 3.44 13.06 -17.77
CA ILE A 143 4.30 12.96 -16.58
C ILE A 143 3.98 11.69 -15.77
N MET A 144 2.69 11.36 -15.63
CA MET A 144 2.27 10.13 -14.96
C MET A 144 2.81 8.89 -15.68
N TRP A 145 2.65 8.80 -17.00
CA TRP A 145 3.11 7.68 -17.80
C TRP A 145 4.64 7.52 -17.74
N GLU A 146 5.39 8.62 -17.82
CA GLU A 146 6.85 8.62 -17.70
C GLU A 146 7.30 8.06 -16.34
N ARG A 147 6.78 8.62 -15.24
CA ARG A 147 7.15 8.20 -13.88
C ARG A 147 6.71 6.78 -13.57
N LEU A 148 5.48 6.40 -13.94
CA LEU A 148 4.95 5.06 -13.71
C LEU A 148 5.75 4.00 -14.48
N SER A 149 6.14 4.29 -15.72
CA SER A 149 7.00 3.41 -16.52
C SER A 149 8.40 3.30 -15.92
N GLY A 150 8.96 4.43 -15.43
CA GLY A 150 10.22 4.46 -14.70
C GLY A 150 10.20 3.59 -13.44
N LEU A 151 9.15 3.71 -12.64
CA LEU A 151 8.92 2.91 -11.44
C LEU A 151 8.79 1.42 -11.74
N ALA A 152 7.96 1.06 -12.73
CA ALA A 152 7.79 -0.32 -13.17
C ALA A 152 9.11 -0.93 -13.64
N ARG A 153 9.90 -0.19 -14.43
CA ARG A 153 11.23 -0.62 -14.84
C ARG A 153 12.15 -0.83 -13.64
N ALA A 154 12.17 0.11 -12.69
CA ALA A 154 12.99 0.02 -11.48
C ALA A 154 12.68 -1.25 -10.64
N LEU A 155 11.40 -1.60 -10.49
CA LEU A 155 10.98 -2.78 -9.74
C LEU A 155 11.46 -4.10 -10.34
N THR A 156 11.62 -4.15 -11.67
CA THR A 156 12.15 -5.32 -12.39
C THR A 156 13.67 -5.44 -12.36
N GLN A 157 14.37 -4.46 -11.78
CA GLN A 157 15.82 -4.50 -11.61
C GLN A 157 16.20 -5.00 -10.22
N PRO A 158 17.37 -5.66 -10.07
CA PRO A 158 17.91 -5.99 -8.75
C PRO A 158 18.10 -4.73 -7.91
N THR A 159 17.80 -4.83 -6.61
CA THR A 159 18.06 -3.77 -5.65
C THR A 159 18.59 -4.32 -4.34
N THR A 160 19.43 -3.55 -3.66
CA THR A 160 19.90 -3.83 -2.30
C THR A 160 19.19 -2.98 -1.24
N ALA A 161 18.23 -2.14 -1.64
CA ALA A 161 17.39 -1.40 -0.70
C ALA A 161 16.53 -2.34 0.16
N PRO A 162 16.22 -1.97 1.41
CA PRO A 162 15.22 -2.70 2.20
C PRO A 162 13.88 -2.76 1.47
N GLY A 163 13.21 -3.92 1.48
CA GLY A 163 11.91 -4.10 0.82
C GLY A 163 10.84 -3.09 1.26
N LEU A 164 10.87 -2.65 2.52
CA LEU A 164 10.01 -1.58 3.03
C LEU A 164 10.24 -0.23 2.34
N VAL A 165 11.48 0.13 2.03
CA VAL A 165 11.79 1.38 1.29
C VAL A 165 11.17 1.33 -0.10
N VAL A 166 11.30 0.18 -0.77
CA VAL A 166 10.70 -0.04 -2.09
C VAL A 166 9.16 0.05 -2.03
N ALA A 167 8.54 -0.64 -1.06
CA ALA A 167 7.10 -0.62 -0.85
C ALA A 167 6.56 0.80 -0.57
N ALA A 168 7.25 1.56 0.27
CA ALA A 168 6.89 2.94 0.61
C ALA A 168 6.97 3.88 -0.62
N VAL A 169 8.02 3.76 -1.45
CA VAL A 169 8.14 4.55 -2.68
C VAL A 169 7.01 4.21 -3.65
N VAL A 170 6.70 2.93 -3.84
CA VAL A 170 5.61 2.50 -4.74
C VAL A 170 4.26 3.01 -4.26
N HIS A 171 4.00 2.97 -2.95
CA HIS A 171 2.80 3.58 -2.38
C HIS A 171 2.71 5.06 -2.75
N ALA A 172 3.74 5.84 -2.44
CA ALA A 172 3.73 7.28 -2.67
C ALA A 172 3.60 7.64 -4.15
N GLU A 173 4.35 6.99 -5.04
CA GLU A 173 4.23 7.20 -6.47
C GLU A 173 2.81 6.91 -6.95
N LEU A 174 2.21 5.77 -6.61
CA LEU A 174 0.85 5.45 -7.04
C LEU A 174 -0.19 6.45 -6.51
N ALA A 175 -0.07 6.87 -5.24
CA ALA A 175 -0.98 7.82 -4.62
C ALA A 175 -0.84 9.25 -5.16
N VAL A 176 0.38 9.68 -5.52
CA VAL A 176 0.65 11.02 -6.08
C VAL A 176 0.32 11.07 -7.58
N LEU A 177 0.73 10.04 -8.33
CA LEU A 177 0.50 9.97 -9.77
C LEU A 177 -0.97 9.79 -10.13
N ARG A 178 -1.72 9.09 -9.26
CA ARG A 178 -3.12 8.68 -9.47
C ARG A 178 -3.35 8.15 -10.88
N PRO A 179 -2.77 7.00 -11.23
CA PRO A 179 -2.76 6.50 -12.60
C PRO A 179 -4.12 6.04 -13.12
N PHE A 180 -5.11 5.87 -12.25
CA PHE A 180 -6.45 5.40 -12.60
C PHE A 180 -7.52 6.50 -12.42
N PRO A 181 -8.69 6.38 -13.06
CA PRO A 181 -9.79 7.34 -12.87
C PRO A 181 -10.32 7.43 -11.43
N THR A 182 -10.22 6.33 -10.65
CA THR A 182 -10.66 6.26 -9.26
C THR A 182 -9.90 5.18 -8.48
N ALA A 183 -10.19 5.03 -7.19
CA ALA A 183 -9.63 4.05 -6.26
C ALA A 183 -8.10 4.04 -6.11
N ASN A 184 -7.40 5.11 -6.50
CA ASN A 184 -5.93 5.22 -6.46
C ASN A 184 -5.37 5.03 -5.05
N GLY A 185 -6.05 5.59 -4.03
CA GLY A 185 -5.63 5.43 -2.63
C GLY A 185 -5.71 3.97 -2.16
N LEU A 186 -6.74 3.23 -2.57
CA LEU A 186 -6.85 1.81 -2.29
C LEU A 186 -5.73 1.03 -2.98
N VAL A 187 -5.52 1.30 -4.28
CA VAL A 187 -4.50 0.62 -5.09
C VAL A 187 -3.09 0.85 -4.53
N ALA A 188 -2.77 2.08 -4.12
CA ALA A 188 -1.47 2.40 -3.52
C ALA A 188 -1.19 1.60 -2.25
N ARG A 189 -2.17 1.53 -1.32
CA ARG A 189 -2.05 0.75 -0.07
C ARG A 189 -1.94 -0.75 -0.33
N ALA A 190 -2.71 -1.29 -1.26
CA ALA A 190 -2.60 -2.71 -1.59
C ALA A 190 -1.30 -3.04 -2.33
N ALA A 191 -0.80 -2.17 -3.21
CA ALA A 191 0.48 -2.35 -3.87
C ALA A 191 1.64 -2.36 -2.86
N GLU A 192 1.59 -1.51 -1.84
CA GLU A 192 2.51 -1.57 -0.70
C GLU A 192 2.46 -2.96 -0.03
N ARG A 193 1.27 -3.42 0.35
CA ARG A 193 1.12 -4.69 1.05
C ARG A 193 1.52 -5.90 0.19
N VAL A 194 1.25 -5.86 -1.10
CA VAL A 194 1.77 -6.83 -2.09
C VAL A 194 3.30 -6.88 -2.07
N LEU A 195 3.97 -5.73 -2.03
CA LEU A 195 5.44 -5.66 -1.99
C LEU A 195 6.02 -6.10 -0.65
N LEU A 196 5.35 -5.82 0.47
CA LEU A 196 5.74 -6.33 1.78
C LEU A 196 5.73 -7.87 1.80
N VAL A 197 4.74 -8.51 1.15
CA VAL A 197 4.71 -9.97 0.96
C VAL A 197 5.82 -10.42 -0.01
N ALA A 198 5.88 -9.83 -1.20
CA ALA A 198 6.79 -10.24 -2.27
C ALA A 198 8.27 -10.14 -1.87
N ARG A 199 8.62 -9.12 -1.09
CA ARG A 199 9.99 -8.88 -0.59
C ARG A 199 10.25 -9.55 0.76
N GLY A 200 9.36 -10.44 1.19
CA GLY A 200 9.51 -11.29 2.37
C GLY A 200 9.43 -10.57 3.71
N ILE A 201 8.98 -9.31 3.74
CA ILE A 201 8.80 -8.55 4.98
C ILE A 201 7.70 -9.20 5.82
N ASP A 202 6.55 -9.43 5.21
CA ASP A 202 5.39 -10.10 5.81
C ASP A 202 4.92 -11.25 4.91
N PRO A 203 5.67 -12.37 4.84
CA PRO A 203 5.45 -13.41 3.82
C PRO A 203 4.12 -14.17 3.99
N VAL A 204 3.42 -13.97 5.10
CA VAL A 204 2.13 -14.61 5.42
C VAL A 204 0.99 -13.59 5.58
N ALA A 205 1.25 -12.33 5.23
CA ALA A 205 0.29 -11.22 5.21
C ALA A 205 -0.48 -10.97 6.53
N VAL A 206 0.19 -11.13 7.68
CA VAL A 206 -0.43 -10.99 9.02
C VAL A 206 -0.24 -9.63 9.67
N THR A 207 0.64 -8.77 9.14
CA THR A 207 0.70 -7.35 9.53
C THR A 207 -0.45 -6.58 8.86
N VAL A 208 -0.88 -5.47 9.44
CA VAL A 208 -1.99 -4.67 8.92
C VAL A 208 -1.54 -3.22 8.62
N PRO A 209 -0.73 -2.98 7.56
CA PRO A 209 -0.20 -1.65 7.25
C PRO A 209 -1.28 -0.60 7.02
N GLU A 210 -2.43 -1.00 6.48
CA GLU A 210 -3.56 -0.09 6.29
C GLU A 210 -4.14 0.40 7.62
N ALA A 211 -4.11 -0.41 8.68
CA ALA A 211 -4.47 0.02 10.03
C ALA A 211 -3.44 1.01 10.60
N GLY A 212 -2.15 0.79 10.34
CA GLY A 212 -1.10 1.76 10.70
C GLY A 212 -1.27 3.09 9.95
N HIS A 213 -1.61 3.06 8.67
CA HIS A 213 -1.94 4.27 7.90
C HIS A 213 -3.19 4.96 8.42
N TRP A 214 -4.22 4.21 8.83
CA TRP A 214 -5.45 4.76 9.41
C TRP A 214 -5.19 5.45 10.75
N GLU A 215 -4.40 4.82 11.62
CA GLU A 215 -4.00 5.39 12.90
C GLU A 215 -3.17 6.66 12.75
N LEU A 216 -2.28 6.69 11.74
CA LEU A 216 -1.52 7.87 11.35
C LEU A 216 -2.18 8.66 10.20
N SER A 217 -3.50 8.66 10.12
CA SER A 217 -4.24 9.32 9.03
C SER A 217 -4.03 10.83 9.00
N ALA A 218 -3.86 11.47 10.17
CA ALA A 218 -3.60 12.90 10.28
C ALA A 218 -2.33 13.36 9.55
N SER A 219 -1.33 12.49 9.38
CA SER A 219 -0.09 12.78 8.65
C SER A 219 -0.06 12.24 7.22
N TYR A 220 -1.08 11.48 6.80
CA TYR A 220 -1.06 10.75 5.52
C TYR A 220 -1.03 11.69 4.32
N VAL A 221 -2.01 12.59 4.22
CA VAL A 221 -2.09 13.56 3.12
C VAL A 221 -0.87 14.47 3.11
N ARG A 222 -0.50 15.03 4.28
CA ARG A 222 0.68 15.89 4.39
C ARG A 222 1.96 15.17 3.95
N GLY A 223 2.15 13.92 4.36
CA GLY A 223 3.33 13.14 3.99
C GLY A 223 3.43 12.89 2.48
N LEU A 224 2.31 12.65 1.81
CA LEU A 224 2.26 12.49 0.35
C LEU A 224 2.42 13.84 -0.39
N THR A 225 1.88 14.93 0.15
CA THR A 225 2.14 16.29 -0.36
C THR A 225 3.62 16.63 -0.25
N ASP A 226 4.23 16.42 0.91
CA ASP A 226 5.65 16.67 1.13
C ASP A 226 6.51 15.79 0.19
N TYR A 227 6.16 14.51 0.01
CA TYR A 227 6.80 13.62 -0.98
C TYR A 227 6.77 14.19 -2.40
N ALA A 228 5.63 14.77 -2.81
CA ALA A 228 5.46 15.31 -4.17
C ALA A 228 6.22 16.64 -4.39
N GLU A 229 6.34 17.48 -3.37
CA GLU A 229 6.73 18.89 -3.54
C GLU A 229 8.08 19.26 -2.89
N GLN A 230 8.54 18.52 -1.87
CA GLN A 230 9.70 18.90 -1.04
C GLN A 230 10.99 18.15 -1.42
N GLY A 231 11.02 17.50 -2.58
CA GLY A 231 12.17 16.78 -3.09
C GLY A 231 12.68 15.71 -2.11
N VAL A 232 14.00 15.64 -1.90
CA VAL A 232 14.64 14.61 -1.06
C VAL A 232 14.15 14.64 0.39
N THR A 233 13.91 15.83 0.95
CA THR A 233 13.40 15.98 2.33
C THR A 233 12.00 15.39 2.48
N GLY A 234 11.13 15.61 1.48
CA GLY A 234 9.80 15.01 1.43
C GLY A 234 9.85 13.49 1.33
N VAL A 235 10.73 12.97 0.46
CA VAL A 235 10.96 11.53 0.30
C VAL A 235 11.44 10.92 1.62
N GLN A 236 12.45 11.51 2.27
CA GLN A 236 12.94 11.06 3.58
C GLN A 236 11.81 11.01 4.62
N SER A 237 11.03 12.08 4.72
CA SER A 237 9.93 12.19 5.70
C SER A 237 8.88 11.10 5.48
N TRP A 238 8.52 10.83 4.22
CA TRP A 238 7.60 9.75 3.88
C TRP A 238 8.15 8.36 4.23
N LEU A 239 9.44 8.12 3.98
CA LEU A 239 10.08 6.84 4.30
C LEU A 239 10.14 6.59 5.82
N LEU A 240 10.47 7.60 6.62
CA LEU A 240 10.45 7.52 8.07
C LEU A 240 9.02 7.25 8.59
N ARG A 241 8.03 7.97 8.07
CA ARG A 241 6.61 7.74 8.39
C ARG A 241 6.18 6.31 8.03
N SER A 242 6.63 5.78 6.90
CA SER A 242 6.29 4.42 6.47
C SER A 242 6.90 3.34 7.38
N CYS A 243 8.07 3.62 7.98
CA CYS A 243 8.64 2.75 9.01
C CYS A 243 7.80 2.72 10.29
N GLU A 244 7.28 3.88 10.71
CA GLU A 244 6.36 3.97 11.85
C GLU A 244 5.04 3.24 11.58
N VAL A 245 4.48 3.39 10.36
CA VAL A 245 3.30 2.64 9.92
C VAL A 245 3.54 1.13 10.05
N LEU A 246 4.68 0.61 9.59
CA LEU A 246 4.94 -0.83 9.64
C LEU A 246 5.09 -1.34 11.09
N ALA A 247 5.66 -0.54 11.98
CA ALA A 247 5.70 -0.89 13.41
C ALA A 247 4.28 -1.01 13.99
N LEU A 248 3.40 -0.02 13.73
CA LEU A 248 1.99 -0.09 14.11
C LEU A 248 1.26 -1.25 13.43
N ALA A 249 1.58 -1.55 12.16
CA ALA A 249 1.01 -2.66 11.41
C ALA A 249 1.24 -4.01 12.10
N ALA A 250 2.43 -4.19 12.70
CA ALA A 250 2.76 -5.38 13.47
C ALA A 250 1.96 -5.43 14.78
N GLU A 251 1.78 -4.29 15.47
CA GLU A 251 0.96 -4.21 16.68
C GLU A 251 -0.52 -4.47 16.41
N ARG A 252 -1.05 -4.06 15.27
CA ARG A 252 -2.46 -4.24 14.88
C ARG A 252 -2.75 -5.60 14.26
N SER A 253 -1.74 -6.46 14.14
CA SER A 253 -1.89 -7.84 13.69
C SER A 253 -2.91 -8.61 14.55
N PRO A 254 -3.76 -9.48 13.96
CA PRO A 254 -4.59 -10.39 14.73
C PRO A 254 -3.79 -11.43 15.55
N LEU A 255 -2.48 -11.58 15.31
CA LEU A 255 -1.60 -12.35 16.18
C LEU A 255 -1.32 -11.65 17.53
N ASN A 256 -1.64 -10.36 17.64
CA ASN A 256 -1.51 -9.60 18.87
C ASN A 256 -2.84 -9.59 19.64
N ASN A 257 -3.02 -10.57 20.52
CA ASN A 257 -4.20 -10.70 21.40
C ASN A 257 -4.33 -9.58 22.46
N SER A 258 -3.43 -8.59 22.46
CA SER A 258 -3.44 -7.44 23.38
C SER A 258 -4.30 -6.28 22.87
N ALA A 259 -4.68 -6.29 21.58
CA ALA A 259 -5.52 -5.24 21.02
C ALA A 259 -6.97 -5.43 21.53
N PRO A 260 -7.57 -4.44 22.21
CA PRO A 260 -8.96 -4.55 22.63
C PRO A 260 -9.82 -4.73 21.37
N GLU A 261 -10.65 -5.76 21.35
CA GLU A 261 -11.70 -5.91 20.34
C GLU A 261 -12.56 -4.64 20.39
N GLY A 262 -12.42 -3.79 19.38
CA GLY A 262 -13.21 -2.57 19.25
C GLY A 262 -14.69 -2.93 19.32
N LYS A 263 -15.34 -2.46 20.38
CA LYS A 263 -16.81 -2.44 20.49
C LYS A 263 -17.40 -1.44 19.51
#